data_AF-A0A6D2LD92-F1
#
_entry.id   AF-A0A6D2LD92-F1
#
_cell.length_a   1.000
_cell.length_b   1.000
_cell.length_c   1.000
_cell.angle_alpha   90.00
_cell.angle_beta   90.00
_cell.angle_gamma   90.00
#
_symmetry.space_group_name_H-M   'P 1'
#
loop_
_entity.id
_entity.type
_entity.pdbx_description
1 polymer ?
#
loop_
_entity_poly.entity_id
_entity_poly.type
_entity_poly.pdbx_seq_one_letter_code
_entity_poly.pdbx_strand_id
1 'polypeptide(L)'
;MYHFFLLQQNNSINFNSKPWSSSLALNQRTTSIGDSKRYTNSTICMSVQQTSSSKVSVSPIELEDPKDPPLHLYKPKEAYTAKIVSVERVVGANAPGETCHIVIYHDGNLPYWEGQSYGVIPPGENPKKPGAPHNVRLYSIASTSVCSNFLCDSKPGDKIQISGPSGKVMLLPEDDPNATHIMIATGTGVAPYRGYLRRMFMENVPNYKFGGLAWLFLGVANTDSLLFSRTMSLAST
;
A
#
# COMPACT_ATOMS: atom_id res chain seq x y z
N MET A 1 -7.33 -20.63 -15.07
CA MET A 1 -6.05 -20.07 -15.56
C MET A 1 -6.03 -18.62 -15.08
N TYR A 2 -5.67 -18.41 -13.81
CA TYR A 2 -5.91 -17.16 -13.09
C TYR A 2 -4.70 -16.24 -13.22
N HIS A 3 -4.70 -15.48 -14.30
CA HIS A 3 -3.72 -14.45 -14.55
C HIS A 3 -4.11 -13.18 -13.78
N PHE A 4 -3.42 -12.89 -12.68
CA PHE A 4 -3.28 -11.51 -12.23
C PHE A 4 -2.30 -10.84 -13.21
N PHE A 5 -2.80 -10.43 -14.37
CA PHE A 5 -2.01 -9.67 -15.34
C PHE A 5 -1.78 -8.27 -14.75
N LEU A 6 -0.58 -8.05 -14.20
CA LEU A 6 0.12 -6.81 -14.52
C LEU A 6 0.39 -6.89 -16.02
N LEU A 7 -0.21 -5.99 -16.80
CA LEU A 7 0.16 -5.80 -18.20
C LEU A 7 1.68 -5.60 -18.30
N GLN A 8 2.41 -6.66 -18.65
CA GLN A 8 3.48 -6.55 -19.63
C GLN A 8 2.80 -6.20 -20.95
N GLN A 9 2.59 -4.90 -21.19
CA GLN A 9 2.57 -4.44 -22.58
C GLN A 9 4.02 -4.28 -22.99
N ASN A 10 4.48 -5.26 -23.78
CA ASN A 10 5.67 -5.17 -24.59
C ASN A 10 5.43 -4.10 -25.66
N ASN A 11 5.54 -2.83 -25.28
CA ASN A 11 5.78 -1.72 -26.19
C ASN A 11 7.03 -1.04 -25.69
N SER A 12 8.12 -1.23 -26.42
CA SER A 12 9.36 -0.47 -26.28
C SER A 12 9.05 1.00 -26.53
N ILE A 13 8.71 1.76 -25.49
CA ILE A 13 8.65 3.21 -25.57
C ILE A 13 10.01 3.73 -25.11
N ASN A 14 10.91 3.92 -26.08
CA ASN A 14 12.10 4.75 -25.92
C ASN A 14 11.64 6.19 -25.65
N PHE A 15 11.71 6.66 -24.40
CA PHE A 15 11.66 8.09 -24.11
C PHE A 15 13.08 8.64 -24.12
N ASN A 16 13.49 9.01 -25.33
CA ASN A 16 14.65 9.85 -25.55
C ASN A 16 14.44 11.20 -24.85
N SER A 17 15.51 11.73 -24.29
CA SER A 17 15.57 12.96 -23.50
C SER A 17 15.06 14.20 -24.23
N LYS A 18 14.25 15.01 -23.52
CA LYS A 18 14.27 16.49 -23.60
C LYS A 18 13.47 17.09 -22.44
N PRO A 19 14.03 18.05 -21.68
CA PRO A 19 13.36 18.67 -20.55
C PRO A 19 12.45 19.80 -21.06
N TRP A 20 11.14 19.69 -20.85
CA TRP A 20 10.27 20.87 -20.92
C TRP A 20 9.99 21.30 -19.49
N SER A 21 10.83 22.19 -18.99
CA SER A 21 10.54 22.97 -17.80
C SER A 21 9.37 23.91 -18.09
N SER A 22 8.22 23.64 -17.48
CA SER A 22 7.31 24.70 -17.06
C SER A 22 7.15 24.56 -15.55
N SER A 23 8.02 25.27 -14.83
CA SER A 23 7.93 25.45 -13.39
C SER A 23 6.64 26.18 -13.04
N LEU A 24 5.60 25.43 -12.71
CA LEU A 24 4.48 25.94 -11.93
C LEU A 24 4.86 25.74 -10.46
N ALA A 25 5.15 26.86 -9.79
CA ALA A 25 5.56 26.90 -8.41
C ALA A 25 4.53 26.20 -7.52
N LEU A 26 4.95 25.09 -6.91
CA LEU A 26 4.26 24.47 -5.79
C LEU A 26 4.20 25.50 -4.67
N ASN A 27 3.02 26.04 -4.39
CA ASN A 27 2.82 26.93 -3.25
C ASN A 27 2.89 26.09 -1.96
N GLN A 28 4.11 25.89 -1.47
CA GLN A 28 4.40 25.34 -0.15
C GLN A 28 4.02 26.39 0.90
N ARG A 29 2.88 26.23 1.58
CA ARG A 29 2.61 27.01 2.79
C ARG A 29 3.31 26.35 3.98
N THR A 30 4.51 26.84 4.26
CA THR A 30 5.21 26.59 5.53
C THR A 30 4.64 27.54 6.57
N THR A 31 3.75 27.06 7.45
CA THR A 31 3.36 27.84 8.63
C THR A 31 4.43 27.66 9.71
N SER A 32 5.36 28.60 9.82
CA SER A 32 6.28 28.71 10.96
C SER A 32 5.55 29.41 12.13
N ILE A 33 5.16 28.65 13.14
CA ILE A 33 4.88 29.23 14.47
C ILE A 33 6.19 29.24 15.22
N GLY A 34 6.67 30.44 15.54
CA GLY A 34 7.93 30.64 16.24
C GLY A 34 7.84 30.18 17.69
N ASP A 35 8.70 29.24 18.08
CA ASP A 35 9.57 29.39 19.25
C ASP A 35 10.63 28.28 19.34
N SER A 36 11.73 28.62 20.01
CA SER A 36 13.07 28.02 19.91
C SER A 36 13.20 26.50 20.14
N LYS A 37 14.09 25.89 19.33
CA LYS A 37 14.74 24.56 19.49
C LYS A 37 13.82 23.32 19.55
N ARG A 38 13.17 22.91 18.46
CA ARG A 38 12.66 21.53 18.29
C ARG A 38 12.72 21.08 16.81
N TYR A 39 12.98 19.80 16.59
CA TYR A 39 13.02 19.07 15.32
C TYR A 39 12.12 19.69 14.24
N THR A 40 12.67 19.91 13.04
CA THR A 40 11.90 20.30 11.84
C THR A 40 11.01 19.12 11.41
N ASN A 41 9.91 18.90 12.12
CA ASN A 41 8.87 17.98 11.68
C ASN A 41 8.14 18.65 10.52
N SER A 42 8.55 18.36 9.30
CA SER A 42 7.83 18.78 8.09
C SER A 42 6.53 17.96 8.00
N THR A 43 5.42 18.51 8.48
CA THR A 43 4.09 17.94 8.20
C THR A 43 3.75 18.23 6.75
N ILE A 44 3.76 17.20 5.89
CA ILE A 44 3.36 17.32 4.48
C ILE A 44 1.89 16.90 4.38
N CYS A 45 1.01 17.89 4.20
CA CYS A 45 -0.41 17.64 3.95
C CYS A 45 -0.64 17.51 2.44
N MET A 46 -1.26 16.43 1.99
CA MET A 46 -1.61 16.21 0.58
C MET A 46 -3.13 16.07 0.46
N SER A 47 -3.77 17.01 -0.24
CA SER A 47 -5.18 16.87 -0.60
C SER A 47 -5.28 16.04 -1.88
N VAL A 48 -6.16 15.04 -1.90
CA VAL A 48 -6.41 14.21 -3.08
C VAL A 48 -7.64 14.78 -3.81
N GLN A 49 -7.49 15.23 -5.05
CA GLN A 49 -8.53 15.64 -5.99
C GLN A 49 -8.63 14.64 -7.16
N GLN A 50 -9.86 14.35 -7.58
CA GLN A 50 -10.15 13.36 -8.62
C GLN A 50 -9.43 13.68 -9.93
N THR A 51 -8.57 12.77 -10.40
CA THR A 51 -7.89 12.86 -11.70
C THR A 51 -8.81 12.46 -12.85
N SER A 52 -8.67 13.14 -13.98
CA SER A 52 -9.39 12.90 -15.24
C SER A 52 -8.90 11.67 -16.03
N SER A 53 -8.04 10.83 -15.46
CA SER A 53 -7.52 9.62 -16.12
C SER A 53 -8.57 8.51 -16.18
N SER A 54 -8.57 7.73 -17.27
CA SER A 54 -9.47 6.58 -17.44
C SER A 54 -9.13 5.50 -16.40
N LYS A 55 -10.13 5.07 -15.61
CA LYS A 55 -10.00 4.00 -14.62
C LYS A 55 -9.48 2.69 -15.26
N VAL A 56 -8.59 2.01 -14.55
CA VAL A 56 -7.97 0.74 -14.94
C VAL A 56 -8.96 -0.40 -14.71
N SER A 57 -9.16 -1.25 -15.72
CA SER A 57 -10.02 -2.43 -15.60
C SER A 57 -9.39 -3.47 -14.68
N VAL A 58 -10.18 -4.05 -13.78
CA VAL A 58 -9.75 -5.07 -12.82
C VAL A 58 -10.44 -6.41 -13.08
N SER A 59 -9.74 -7.51 -12.79
CA SER A 59 -10.24 -8.87 -12.97
C SER A 59 -9.59 -9.82 -11.96
N PRO A 60 -10.27 -10.90 -11.51
CA PRO A 60 -11.63 -11.28 -11.88
C PRO A 60 -12.71 -10.49 -11.12
N ILE A 61 -13.86 -10.24 -11.78
CA ILE A 61 -14.97 -9.48 -11.19
C ILE A 61 -15.68 -10.24 -10.05
N GLU A 62 -15.52 -11.56 -10.02
CA GLU A 62 -16.05 -12.48 -9.01
C GLU A 62 -15.55 -12.16 -7.59
N LEU A 63 -14.47 -11.36 -7.46
CA LEU A 63 -13.99 -10.89 -6.16
C LEU A 63 -14.95 -9.91 -5.47
N GLU A 64 -15.93 -9.37 -6.19
CA GLU A 64 -16.98 -8.49 -5.68
C GLU A 64 -18.24 -9.24 -5.20
N ASP A 65 -18.34 -10.54 -5.48
CA ASP A 65 -19.51 -11.36 -5.12
C ASP A 65 -19.65 -11.70 -3.61
N PRO A 66 -18.55 -11.91 -2.85
CA PRO A 66 -18.66 -12.21 -1.42
C PRO A 66 -19.34 -11.09 -0.64
N LYS A 67 -20.26 -11.46 0.26
CA LYS A 67 -20.95 -10.50 1.15
C LYS A 67 -20.22 -10.21 2.45
N ASP A 68 -19.28 -11.08 2.82
CA ASP A 68 -18.50 -10.97 4.04
C ASP A 68 -17.00 -11.01 3.72
N PRO A 69 -16.19 -10.24 4.45
CA PRO A 69 -14.74 -10.22 4.25
C PRO A 69 -14.15 -11.60 4.60
N PRO A 70 -13.22 -12.13 3.79
CA PRO A 70 -12.53 -13.37 4.11
C PRO A 70 -11.74 -13.20 5.41
N LEU A 71 -11.76 -14.22 6.27
CA LEU A 71 -11.04 -14.19 7.54
C LEU A 71 -10.42 -15.54 7.86
N HIS A 72 -9.16 -15.50 8.29
CA HIS A 72 -8.42 -16.65 8.81
C HIS A 72 -8.44 -17.88 7.87
N LEU A 73 -8.39 -17.64 6.56
CA LEU A 73 -8.37 -18.70 5.54
C LEU A 73 -7.19 -19.64 5.77
N TYR A 74 -6.02 -19.09 6.10
CA TYR A 74 -4.84 -19.84 6.49
C TYR A 74 -4.41 -19.48 7.91
N LYS A 75 -4.18 -20.52 8.73
CA LYS A 75 -3.74 -20.38 10.12
C LYS A 75 -2.22 -20.54 10.20
N PRO A 76 -1.55 -20.08 11.26
CA PRO A 76 -0.10 -20.14 11.34
C PRO A 76 0.51 -21.56 11.26
N LYS A 77 -0.24 -22.58 11.68
CA LYS A 77 0.17 -23.99 11.59
C LYS A 77 0.07 -24.55 10.18
N GLU A 78 -0.80 -23.99 9.36
CA GLU A 78 -1.10 -24.40 7.99
C GLU A 78 -1.05 -23.14 7.11
N ALA A 79 0.11 -22.49 7.11
CA ALA A 79 0.32 -21.25 6.39
C ALA A 79 0.37 -21.51 4.87
N TYR A 80 -0.10 -20.55 4.09
CA TYR A 80 0.00 -20.59 2.65
C TYR A 80 1.41 -20.18 2.21
N THR A 81 2.01 -20.97 1.31
CA THR A 81 3.31 -20.65 0.73
C THR A 81 3.12 -19.77 -0.51
N ALA A 82 3.28 -18.47 -0.35
CA ALA A 82 3.25 -17.49 -1.43
C ALA A 82 4.65 -17.26 -2.03
N LYS A 83 4.71 -16.55 -3.16
CA LYS A 83 5.97 -16.22 -3.84
C LYS A 83 6.18 -14.71 -3.91
N ILE A 84 7.39 -14.25 -3.63
CA ILE A 84 7.77 -12.85 -3.83
C ILE A 84 7.89 -12.56 -5.33
N VAL A 85 7.29 -11.46 -5.77
CA VAL A 85 7.35 -10.98 -7.15
C VAL A 85 8.38 -9.86 -7.27
N SER A 86 8.34 -8.89 -6.35
CA SER A 86 9.31 -7.80 -6.31
C SER A 86 9.44 -7.24 -4.90
N VAL A 87 10.60 -6.65 -4.63
CA VAL A 87 10.93 -5.90 -3.42
C VAL A 87 11.63 -4.63 -3.85
N GLU A 88 11.03 -3.49 -3.55
CA GLU A 88 11.52 -2.18 -3.99
C GLU A 88 11.61 -1.21 -2.82
N ARG A 89 12.75 -0.58 -2.61
CA ARG A 89 12.89 0.48 -1.61
C ARG A 89 12.14 1.73 -2.07
N VAL A 90 11.23 2.22 -1.23
CA VAL A 90 10.34 3.36 -1.58
C VAL A 90 10.71 4.68 -0.91
N VAL A 91 11.78 4.70 -0.13
CA VAL A 91 12.27 5.88 0.58
C VAL A 91 13.59 6.38 -0.02
N GLY A 92 13.84 7.68 0.10
CA GLY A 92 15.07 8.36 -0.31
C GLY A 92 16.25 8.04 0.61
N ALA A 93 17.47 8.42 0.20
CA ALA A 93 18.71 8.07 0.90
C ALA A 93 18.76 8.60 2.34
N ASN A 94 18.10 9.73 2.64
CA ASN A 94 18.14 10.37 3.95
C ASN A 94 16.95 9.99 4.85
N ALA A 95 16.17 8.97 4.49
CA ALA A 95 15.13 8.46 5.38
C ALA A 95 15.77 7.77 6.61
N PRO A 96 15.21 7.94 7.82
CA PRO A 96 15.81 7.41 9.05
C PRO A 96 15.72 5.87 9.15
N GLY A 97 14.92 5.24 8.30
CA GLY A 97 14.78 3.80 8.24
C GLY A 97 14.46 3.34 6.83
N GLU A 98 14.54 2.04 6.62
CA GLU A 98 14.18 1.43 5.34
C GLU A 98 12.70 1.11 5.31
N THR A 99 12.10 1.33 4.14
CA THR A 99 10.73 0.93 3.86
C THR A 99 10.69 0.38 2.45
N CYS A 100 10.13 -0.82 2.32
CA CYS A 100 10.10 -1.57 1.07
C CYS A 100 8.65 -1.79 0.63
N HIS A 101 8.39 -1.68 -0.67
CA HIS A 101 7.16 -2.14 -1.30
C HIS A 101 7.40 -3.56 -1.79
N ILE A 102 6.55 -4.49 -1.32
CA ILE A 102 6.71 -5.92 -1.60
C ILE A 102 5.46 -6.40 -2.32
N VAL A 103 5.66 -6.98 -3.50
CA VAL A 103 4.59 -7.61 -4.27
C VAL A 103 4.67 -9.11 -4.05
N ILE A 104 3.55 -9.69 -3.64
CA ILE A 104 3.45 -11.12 -3.31
C ILE A 104 2.42 -11.75 -4.24
N TYR A 105 2.82 -12.84 -4.89
CA TYR A 105 1.94 -13.70 -5.68
C TYR A 105 1.34 -14.79 -4.80
N HIS A 106 0.01 -14.81 -4.73
CA HIS A 106 -0.76 -15.77 -3.94
C HIS A 106 -1.74 -16.62 -4.76
N ASP A 107 -1.66 -16.56 -6.10
CA ASP A 107 -2.41 -17.43 -7.01
C ASP A 107 -3.95 -17.42 -6.80
N GLY A 108 -4.49 -16.31 -6.27
CA GLY A 108 -5.92 -16.21 -5.92
C GLY A 108 -6.35 -16.94 -4.64
N ASN A 109 -5.47 -17.70 -3.99
CA ASN A 109 -5.81 -18.49 -2.79
C ASN A 109 -5.94 -17.66 -1.51
N LEU A 110 -5.32 -16.47 -1.49
CA LEU A 110 -5.44 -15.48 -0.42
C LEU A 110 -6.22 -14.25 -0.95
N PRO A 111 -7.54 -14.34 -1.17
CA PRO A 111 -8.35 -13.16 -1.42
C PRO A 111 -8.46 -12.33 -0.13
N TYR A 112 -8.60 -11.02 -0.26
CA TYR A 112 -8.72 -10.08 0.84
C TYR A 112 -9.57 -8.87 0.44
N TRP A 113 -10.08 -8.15 1.43
CA TRP A 113 -10.71 -6.84 1.25
C TRP A 113 -9.77 -5.70 1.67
N GLU A 114 -9.95 -4.52 1.10
CA GLU A 114 -9.13 -3.36 1.40
C GLU A 114 -9.10 -3.07 2.91
N GLY A 115 -7.88 -2.86 3.40
CA GLY A 115 -7.57 -2.57 4.80
C GLY A 115 -7.54 -3.78 5.74
N GLN A 116 -7.67 -5.00 5.22
CA GLN A 116 -7.24 -6.20 5.91
C GLN A 116 -5.70 -6.32 6.00
N SER A 117 -5.24 -7.30 6.77
CA SER A 117 -3.81 -7.56 7.04
C SER A 117 -3.44 -9.02 6.81
N TYR A 118 -2.20 -9.25 6.35
CA TYR A 118 -1.57 -10.58 6.28
C TYR A 118 -0.61 -10.80 7.42
N GLY A 119 -0.60 -12.03 7.93
CA GLY A 119 0.37 -12.49 8.91
C GLY A 119 1.52 -13.20 8.22
N VAL A 120 2.72 -12.63 8.23
CA VAL A 120 3.94 -13.26 7.71
C VAL A 120 4.64 -14.02 8.82
N ILE A 121 5.11 -15.23 8.51
CA ILE A 121 5.92 -16.05 9.40
C ILE A 121 7.35 -16.08 8.84
N PRO A 122 8.31 -15.41 9.50
CA PRO A 122 9.71 -15.46 9.09
C PRO A 122 10.26 -16.90 9.19
N PRO A 123 11.19 -17.28 8.30
CA PRO A 123 11.89 -18.56 8.40
C PRO A 123 12.79 -18.59 9.64
N GLY A 124 13.02 -19.78 10.17
CA GLY A 124 13.87 -20.00 11.35
C GLY A 124 13.08 -20.37 12.59
N GLU A 125 13.81 -20.59 13.68
CA GLU A 125 13.29 -21.01 14.96
C GLU A 125 13.15 -19.86 15.94
N ASN A 126 12.12 -19.94 16.78
CA ASN A 126 11.89 -18.97 17.82
C ASN A 126 13.01 -19.05 18.89
N PRO A 127 13.77 -17.97 19.14
CA PRO A 127 14.85 -17.99 20.13
C PRO A 127 14.35 -18.29 21.55
N LYS A 128 13.07 -18.02 21.82
CA LYS A 128 12.44 -18.28 23.12
C LYS A 128 11.87 -19.69 23.25
N LYS A 129 11.73 -20.43 22.14
CA LYS A 129 11.14 -21.78 22.08
C LYS A 129 11.84 -22.58 20.97
N PRO A 130 12.98 -23.24 21.27
CA PRO A 130 13.69 -24.08 20.31
C PRO A 130 12.76 -25.12 19.66
N GLY A 131 12.88 -25.30 18.35
CA GLY A 131 12.00 -26.17 17.55
C GLY A 131 10.61 -25.62 17.22
N ALA A 132 10.25 -24.42 17.68
CA ALA A 132 9.00 -23.76 17.28
C ALA A 132 9.25 -22.69 16.21
N PRO A 133 8.34 -22.48 15.24
CA PRO A 133 8.48 -21.42 14.25
C PRO A 133 8.41 -20.03 14.90
N HIS A 134 8.95 -19.03 14.22
CA HIS A 134 8.78 -17.64 14.64
C HIS A 134 7.30 -17.23 14.77
N ASN A 135 7.04 -16.27 15.66
CA ASN A 135 5.71 -15.70 15.80
C ASN A 135 5.31 -14.95 14.52
N VAL A 136 4.02 -14.99 14.20
CA VAL A 136 3.41 -14.25 13.10
C VAL A 136 3.59 -12.75 13.31
N ARG A 137 3.95 -12.04 12.23
CA ARG A 137 4.00 -10.58 12.16
C ARG A 137 2.91 -10.10 11.23
N LEU A 138 2.00 -9.27 11.72
CA LEU A 138 0.90 -8.71 10.92
C LEU A 138 1.38 -7.48 10.14
N TYR A 139 1.03 -7.45 8.86
CA TYR A 139 1.29 -6.35 7.94
C TYR A 139 -0.02 -5.98 7.23
N SER A 140 -0.40 -4.70 7.26
CA SER A 140 -1.54 -4.22 6.49
C SER A 140 -1.29 -4.43 5.00
N ILE A 141 -2.30 -4.90 4.28
CA ILE A 141 -2.18 -5.15 2.86
C ILE A 141 -2.05 -3.80 2.14
N ALA A 142 -1.20 -3.74 1.11
CA ALA A 142 -0.70 -2.52 0.49
C ALA A 142 0.21 -1.64 1.38
N SER A 143 0.74 -2.19 2.49
CA SER A 143 1.79 -1.51 3.26
C SER A 143 3.14 -1.59 2.58
N THR A 144 3.75 -0.43 2.39
CA THR A 144 5.20 -0.32 2.47
C THR A 144 5.56 -0.35 3.94
N SER A 145 5.87 -1.51 4.48
CA SER A 145 6.27 -1.63 5.88
C SER A 145 7.76 -1.37 6.05
N VAL A 146 8.14 -0.91 7.25
CA VAL A 146 9.48 -1.13 7.79
C VAL A 146 9.53 -2.62 8.05
N CYS A 147 9.90 -3.35 7.00
CA CYS A 147 9.92 -4.79 7.04
C CYS A 147 11.07 -5.23 7.93
N SER A 148 10.85 -6.30 8.69
CA SER A 148 11.99 -7.01 9.26
C SER A 148 12.95 -7.35 8.13
N ASN A 149 14.26 -7.22 8.36
CA ASN A 149 15.32 -7.43 7.37
C ASN A 149 14.99 -8.56 6.38
N PHE A 150 14.54 -9.72 6.87
CA PHE A 150 14.02 -10.83 6.05
C PHE A 150 13.19 -10.45 4.81
N LEU A 151 12.19 -9.60 4.97
CA LEU A 151 11.27 -9.21 3.90
C LEU A 151 11.89 -8.19 2.93
N CYS A 152 12.69 -7.24 3.43
CA CYS A 152 13.40 -6.29 2.57
C CYS A 152 14.60 -6.94 1.85
N ASP A 153 15.17 -7.99 2.42
CA ASP A 153 16.28 -8.76 1.84
C ASP A 153 15.79 -9.86 0.86
N SER A 154 14.48 -10.09 0.80
CA SER A 154 13.88 -11.09 -0.08
C SER A 154 14.02 -10.71 -1.55
N LYS A 155 14.08 -11.72 -2.41
CA LYS A 155 14.24 -11.57 -3.87
C LYS A 155 13.03 -12.15 -4.63
N PRO A 156 12.79 -11.69 -5.87
CA PRO A 156 11.82 -12.32 -6.76
C PRO A 156 12.03 -13.83 -6.83
N GLY A 157 10.97 -14.60 -6.61
CA GLY A 157 10.98 -16.06 -6.56
C GLY A 157 11.06 -16.68 -5.16
N ASP A 158 11.44 -15.90 -4.14
CA ASP A 158 11.51 -16.40 -2.77
C ASP A 158 10.14 -16.82 -2.25
N LYS A 159 10.14 -17.86 -1.40
CA LYS A 159 8.94 -18.40 -0.78
C LYS A 159 8.70 -17.76 0.58
N ILE A 160 7.46 -17.41 0.85
CA ILE A 160 7.05 -16.79 2.12
C ILE A 160 5.81 -17.47 2.68
N GLN A 161 5.80 -17.68 4.00
CA GLN A 161 4.68 -18.26 4.71
C GLN A 161 3.72 -17.17 5.16
N ILE A 162 2.47 -17.26 4.70
CA ILE A 162 1.42 -16.27 4.95
C ILE A 162 0.22 -16.93 5.64
N SER A 163 -0.31 -16.23 6.63
CA SER A 163 -1.53 -16.53 7.35
C SER A 163 -2.52 -15.36 7.21
N GLY A 164 -3.79 -15.61 7.45
CA GLY A 164 -4.87 -14.63 7.28
C GLY A 164 -5.70 -14.87 6.02
N PRO A 165 -6.28 -13.82 5.42
CA PRO A 165 -6.28 -12.43 5.90
C PRO A 165 -6.96 -12.28 7.27
N SER A 166 -6.73 -11.15 7.94
CA SER A 166 -7.37 -10.85 9.23
C SER A 166 -7.66 -9.35 9.38
N GLY A 167 -8.57 -9.03 10.31
CA GLY A 167 -9.01 -7.67 10.60
C GLY A 167 -10.32 -7.29 9.89
N LYS A 168 -11.17 -6.56 10.63
CA LYS A 168 -12.40 -5.94 10.11
C LYS A 168 -12.50 -4.44 10.42
N VAL A 169 -11.62 -3.92 11.27
CA VAL A 169 -11.69 -2.54 11.80
C VAL A 169 -11.46 -1.51 10.71
N MET A 170 -10.53 -1.81 9.80
CA MET A 170 -10.15 -0.95 8.69
C MET A 170 -10.76 -1.47 7.39
N LEU A 171 -12.03 -1.88 7.40
CA LEU A 171 -12.73 -2.14 6.13
C LEU A 171 -13.28 -0.82 5.60
N LEU A 172 -13.27 -0.66 4.28
CA LEU A 172 -13.87 0.50 3.65
C LEU A 172 -15.39 0.42 3.77
N PRO A 173 -16.08 1.40 4.38
CA PRO A 173 -17.54 1.44 4.32
C PRO A 173 -17.98 1.87 2.92
N GLU A 174 -18.66 0.98 2.21
CA GLU A 174 -19.12 1.19 0.82
C GLU A 174 -20.62 1.42 0.71
N ASP A 175 -21.34 1.48 1.83
CA ASP A 175 -22.80 1.65 1.88
C ASP A 175 -23.28 2.97 1.25
N ASP A 176 -22.47 4.03 1.37
CA ASP A 176 -22.69 5.33 0.74
C ASP A 176 -21.50 5.71 -0.16
N PRO A 177 -21.64 5.64 -1.50
CA PRO A 177 -20.56 5.99 -2.42
C PRO A 177 -20.20 7.48 -2.42
N ASN A 178 -21.01 8.34 -1.78
CA ASN A 178 -20.76 9.77 -1.65
C ASN A 178 -20.23 10.16 -0.26
N ALA A 179 -19.91 9.17 0.58
CA ALA A 179 -19.38 9.40 1.92
C ALA A 179 -18.08 10.23 1.90
N THR A 180 -17.85 10.95 3.00
CA THR A 180 -16.59 11.65 3.23
C THR A 180 -15.66 10.77 4.07
N HIS A 181 -14.50 10.41 3.52
CA HIS A 181 -13.47 9.64 4.22
C HIS A 181 -12.29 10.53 4.58
N ILE A 182 -12.07 10.74 5.88
CA ILE A 182 -10.90 11.43 6.42
C ILE A 182 -9.92 10.37 6.91
N MET A 183 -8.78 10.28 6.23
CA MET A 183 -7.74 9.29 6.45
C MET A 183 -6.53 9.97 7.09
N ILE A 184 -6.10 9.48 8.25
CA ILE A 184 -4.94 10.02 8.98
C ILE A 184 -3.93 8.90 9.14
N ALA A 185 -2.74 9.08 8.58
CA ALA A 185 -1.64 8.11 8.59
C ALA A 185 -0.34 8.71 9.09
N THR A 186 0.48 7.87 9.72
CA THR A 186 1.89 8.14 9.99
C THR A 186 2.74 7.01 9.45
N GLY A 187 3.74 7.34 8.63
CA GLY A 187 4.62 6.36 7.97
C GLY A 187 3.85 5.23 7.29
N THR A 188 4.18 3.99 7.67
CA THR A 188 3.61 2.75 7.07
C THR A 188 2.11 2.57 7.29
N GLY A 189 1.51 3.33 8.21
CA GLY A 189 0.06 3.36 8.44
C GLY A 189 -0.77 3.91 7.27
N VAL A 190 -0.12 4.43 6.22
CA VAL A 190 -0.76 4.82 4.95
C VAL A 190 -1.26 3.62 4.12
N ALA A 191 -0.80 2.41 4.47
CA ALA A 191 -1.09 1.16 3.79
C ALA A 191 -2.57 0.94 3.40
N PRO A 192 -3.53 0.90 4.34
CA PRO A 192 -4.94 0.66 4.00
C PRO A 192 -5.48 1.77 3.09
N TYR A 193 -5.07 3.02 3.31
CA TYR A 193 -5.54 4.17 2.54
C TYR A 193 -5.03 4.15 1.10
N ARG A 194 -3.85 3.57 0.84
CA ARG A 194 -3.41 3.32 -0.54
C ARG A 194 -4.37 2.38 -1.27
N GLY A 195 -4.86 1.33 -0.59
CA GLY A 195 -5.89 0.45 -1.12
C GLY A 195 -7.18 1.20 -1.42
N TYR A 196 -7.65 2.00 -0.45
CA TYR A 196 -8.89 2.78 -0.57
C TYR A 196 -8.84 3.74 -1.75
N LEU A 197 -7.77 4.54 -1.83
CA LEU A 197 -7.60 5.53 -2.90
C LEU A 197 -7.51 4.88 -4.29
N ARG A 198 -6.88 3.71 -4.38
CA ARG A 198 -6.81 2.95 -5.63
C ARG A 198 -8.20 2.46 -6.06
N ARG A 199 -8.97 1.88 -5.13
CA ARG A 199 -10.35 1.43 -5.38
C ARG A 199 -11.28 2.60 -5.76
N MET A 200 -11.19 3.73 -5.04
CA MET A 200 -11.99 4.93 -5.30
C MET A 200 -11.68 5.56 -6.66
N PHE A 201 -10.40 5.82 -6.95
CA PHE A 201 -10.00 6.71 -8.05
C PHE A 201 -9.33 6.01 -9.23
N MET A 202 -8.63 4.90 -9.02
CA MET A 202 -7.81 4.27 -10.07
C MET A 202 -8.51 3.08 -10.73
N GLU A 203 -9.27 2.28 -9.98
CA GLU A 203 -9.86 1.04 -10.48
C GLU A 203 -11.29 1.25 -10.98
N ASN A 204 -11.61 0.55 -12.07
CA ASN A 204 -12.94 0.49 -12.64
C ASN A 204 -13.71 -0.66 -11.97
N VAL A 205 -14.26 -0.37 -10.80
CA VAL A 205 -15.09 -1.28 -10.01
C VAL A 205 -16.56 -1.00 -10.33
N PRO A 206 -17.28 -1.85 -11.09
CA PRO A 206 -18.61 -1.51 -11.59
C PRO A 206 -19.67 -1.29 -10.51
N ASN A 207 -19.54 -2.01 -9.40
CA ASN A 207 -20.43 -1.96 -8.22
C ASN A 207 -20.09 -0.85 -7.23
N TYR A 208 -18.92 -0.21 -7.34
CA TYR A 208 -18.50 0.87 -6.43
C TYR A 208 -17.92 2.07 -7.20
N LYS A 209 -18.72 3.13 -7.30
CA LYS A 209 -18.33 4.40 -7.94
C LYS A 209 -18.29 5.51 -6.90
N PHE A 210 -17.09 5.76 -6.37
CA PHE A 210 -16.89 6.83 -5.40
C PHE A 210 -17.16 8.21 -6.01
N GLY A 211 -18.12 8.93 -5.42
CA GLY A 211 -18.47 10.32 -5.75
C GLY A 211 -18.33 11.28 -4.57
N GLY A 212 -17.83 10.78 -3.43
CA GLY A 212 -17.66 11.55 -2.20
C GLY A 212 -16.34 12.32 -2.12
N LEU A 213 -15.94 12.61 -0.88
CA LEU A 213 -14.69 13.33 -0.59
C LEU A 213 -13.70 12.44 0.15
N ALA A 214 -12.48 12.32 -0.37
CA ALA A 214 -11.40 11.59 0.29
C ALA A 214 -10.27 12.56 0.69
N TRP A 215 -10.01 12.68 1.99
CA TRP A 215 -8.92 13.49 2.53
C TRP A 215 -7.87 12.62 3.18
N LEU A 216 -6.59 12.82 2.85
CA LEU A 216 -5.49 12.04 3.42
C LEU A 216 -4.42 12.94 4.04
N PHE A 217 -4.25 12.80 5.34
CA PHE A 217 -3.19 13.45 6.09
C PHE A 217 -2.08 12.43 6.37
N LEU A 218 -0.89 12.66 5.83
CA LEU A 218 0.26 11.75 5.98
C LEU A 218 1.42 12.43 6.71
N GLY A 219 1.71 11.98 7.93
CA GLY A 219 2.90 12.37 8.67
C GLY A 219 4.09 11.46 8.36
N VAL A 220 5.21 12.04 7.93
CA VAL A 220 6.49 11.33 7.74
C VAL A 220 7.63 12.13 8.36
N ALA A 221 8.78 11.48 8.59
CA ALA A 221 9.91 12.11 9.27
C ALA A 221 10.54 13.25 8.45
N ASN A 222 10.67 13.06 7.14
CA ASN A 222 11.23 14.02 6.20
C ASN A 222 10.71 13.73 4.77
N THR A 223 11.02 14.60 3.81
CA THR A 223 10.61 14.44 2.40
C THR A 223 11.09 13.12 1.78
N ASP A 224 12.28 12.65 2.16
CA ASP A 224 12.82 11.36 1.69
C ASP A 224 12.03 10.17 2.25
N SER A 225 11.26 10.36 3.32
CA SER A 225 10.40 9.34 3.90
C SER A 225 8.99 9.35 3.32
N LEU A 226 8.70 10.20 2.33
CA LEU A 226 7.39 10.22 1.68
C LEU A 226 7.13 8.93 0.93
N LEU A 227 6.07 8.24 1.34
CA LEU A 227 5.63 6.99 0.74
C LEU A 227 4.62 7.29 -0.37
N PHE A 228 4.79 6.65 -1.53
CA PHE A 228 3.86 6.71 -2.66
C PHE A 228 3.57 8.12 -3.24
N SER A 229 4.46 9.08 -3.03
CA SER A 229 4.29 10.48 -3.45
C SER A 229 3.80 10.64 -4.90
N ARG A 230 4.36 9.86 -5.84
CA ARG A 230 3.97 9.90 -7.26
C ARG A 230 2.55 9.42 -7.51
N THR A 231 2.13 8.32 -6.88
CA THR A 231 0.77 7.78 -7.05
C THR A 231 -0.26 8.68 -6.39
N MET A 232 0.09 9.27 -5.24
CA MET A 232 -0.82 10.15 -4.48
C MET A 232 -0.96 11.54 -5.11
N SER A 233 0.11 12.07 -5.72
CA SER A 233 0.07 13.36 -6.43
C SER A 233 -0.73 13.32 -7.72
N LEU A 234 -0.81 12.16 -8.39
CA LEU A 234 -1.65 12.01 -9.59
C LEU A 234 -3.12 12.20 -9.27
N ALA A 235 -3.52 11.93 -8.04
CA ALA A 235 -4.84 12.17 -7.56
C ALA A 235 -4.91 13.48 -6.78
N SER A 236 -4.12 14.52 -7.07
CA SER A 236 -4.20 15.84 -6.41
C SER A 236 -4.21 17.03 -7.39
N THR A 237 -4.49 16.76 -8.66
CA THR A 237 -4.52 17.74 -9.78
C THR A 237 -5.77 17.56 -10.57
#